data_AF-A0A6G7BB91-F1
#
_entry.id   AF-A0A6G7BB91-F1
#
_cell.length_a   1.000
_cell.length_b   1.000
_cell.length_c   1.000
_cell.angle_alpha   90.00
_cell.angle_beta   90.00
_cell.angle_gamma   90.00
#
_symmetry.space_group_name_H-M   'P 1'
#
loop_
_entity.id
_entity.type
_entity.pdbx_description
1 polymer ?
#
loop_
_entity_poly.entity_id
_entity_poly.type
_entity_poly.pdbx_seq_one_letter_code
_entity_poly.pdbx_strand_id
1 'polypeptide(L)'
;MAVRLPKSVLTQAGIGNSPTVFDISVNNDKEIILRKKKKPKNLKELFKGFDYKKYWAEWNQEHSGKSKEINWGESVGREKF
;
A
#
# COMPACT_ATOMS: atom_id res chain seq x y z
N MET A 1 0.56 -17.03 11.75
CA MET A 1 1.92 -17.54 12.07
C MET A 1 2.91 -16.42 11.83
N ALA A 2 3.86 -16.22 12.74
CA ALA A 2 4.86 -15.15 12.62
C ALA A 2 6.23 -15.69 13.07
N VAL A 3 7.30 -15.24 12.41
CA VAL A 3 8.68 -15.59 12.75
C VAL A 3 9.38 -14.31 13.20
N ARG A 4 10.04 -14.36 14.35
CA ARG A 4 10.84 -13.23 14.85
C ARG A 4 12.23 -13.28 14.21
N LEU A 5 12.67 -12.15 13.67
CA LEU A 5 14.02 -11.99 13.12
C LEU A 5 14.87 -11.17 14.08
N PRO A 6 16.10 -11.60 14.40
CA PRO A 6 17.02 -10.82 15.23
C PRO A 6 17.34 -9.46 14.60
N LYS A 7 17.44 -8.42 15.44
CA LYS A 7 17.78 -7.05 14.99
C LYS A 7 19.14 -6.99 14.29
N SER A 8 20.11 -7.82 14.71
CA SER A 8 21.43 -7.91 14.08
C SER A 8 21.34 -8.34 12.61
N VAL A 9 20.55 -9.37 12.31
CA VAL A 9 20.32 -9.87 10.94
C VAL A 9 19.65 -8.79 10.08
N LEU A 10 18.64 -8.11 10.62
CA LEU A 10 17.98 -6.99 9.93
C LEU A 10 18.94 -5.83 9.64
N THR A 11 19.81 -5.51 10.62
CA THR A 11 20.80 -4.44 10.49
C THR A 11 21.85 -4.77 9.43
N GLN A 12 22.38 -6.01 9.43
CA GLN A 12 23.31 -6.50 8.40
C GLN A 12 22.67 -6.47 6.99
N ALA A 13 21.37 -6.73 6.90
CA ALA A 13 20.62 -6.62 5.66
C ALA A 13 20.26 -5.17 5.25
N GLY A 14 20.72 -4.15 6.00
CA GLY A 14 20.46 -2.74 5.70
C GLY A 14 19.03 -2.29 6.01
N ILE A 15 18.37 -2.93 6.99
CA ILE A 15 16.98 -2.71 7.36
C ILE A 15 16.93 -2.04 8.75
N GLY A 16 17.07 -0.72 8.75
CA GLY A 16 17.04 0.10 9.97
C GLY A 16 15.69 0.76 10.29
N ASN A 17 14.82 0.94 9.29
CA ASN A 17 13.61 1.76 9.44
C ASN A 17 12.34 0.91 9.40
N SER A 18 11.51 1.03 10.42
CA SER A 18 10.18 0.40 10.50
C SER A 18 9.07 1.42 10.17
N PRO A 19 7.99 1.00 9.49
CA PRO A 19 7.72 -0.33 8.97
C PRO A 19 8.44 -0.62 7.64
N THR A 20 8.95 -1.84 7.45
CA THR A 20 9.53 -2.33 6.18
C THR A 20 8.66 -3.45 5.63
N VAL A 21 8.38 -3.41 4.32
CA VAL A 21 7.61 -4.43 3.60
C VAL A 21 8.56 -5.33 2.80
N PHE A 22 8.28 -6.63 2.80
CA PHE A 22 9.06 -7.64 2.09
C PHE A 22 8.20 -8.37 1.07
N ASP A 23 8.80 -8.69 -0.07
CA ASP A 23 8.29 -9.73 -0.97
C ASP A 23 8.87 -11.08 -0.51
N ILE A 24 8.01 -12.10 -0.46
CA ILE A 24 8.34 -13.44 0.03
C ILE A 24 8.28 -14.41 -1.15
N SER A 25 9.33 -15.22 -1.33
CA SER A 25 9.34 -16.31 -2.31
C SER A 25 10.05 -17.53 -1.73
N VAL A 26 9.76 -18.72 -2.27
CA VAL A 26 10.49 -19.95 -1.95
C VAL A 26 11.31 -20.34 -3.17
N ASN A 27 12.60 -20.65 -2.99
CA ASN A 27 13.46 -21.11 -4.09
C ASN A 27 13.35 -22.64 -4.29
N ASN A 28 14.07 -23.15 -5.30
CA ASN A 28 14.06 -24.59 -5.61
C ASN A 28 14.65 -25.44 -4.48
N ASP A 29 15.54 -24.86 -3.67
CA ASP A 29 16.18 -25.50 -2.52
C ASP A 29 15.31 -25.44 -1.25
N LYS A 30 14.04 -25.03 -1.38
CA LYS A 30 13.05 -24.89 -0.29
C LYS A 30 13.41 -23.86 0.77
N GLU A 31 14.25 -22.90 0.44
CA GLU A 31 14.60 -21.78 1.30
C GLU A 31 13.59 -20.62 1.14
N ILE A 32 13.27 -19.96 2.25
CA ILE A 32 12.42 -18.76 2.25
C ILE A 32 13.31 -17.55 1.98
N ILE A 33 13.08 -16.88 0.85
CA ILE A 33 13.78 -15.67 0.46
C ILE A 33 12.91 -14.46 0.79
N LEU A 34 13.44 -13.59 1.65
CA LEU A 34 12.83 -12.30 2.00
C LEU A 34 13.55 -11.18 1.24
N ARG A 35 12.86 -10.52 0.31
CA ARG A 35 13.41 -9.37 -0.43
C ARG A 35 12.73 -8.09 0.02
N LYS A 36 13.52 -7.07 0.38
CA LYS A 36 12.97 -5.75 0.69
C LYS A 36 12.23 -5.22 -0.53
N LYS A 37 10.95 -4.89 -0.35
CA LYS A 37 10.13 -4.36 -1.44
C LYS A 37 10.70 -3.01 -1.87
N LYS A 38 11.03 -2.88 -3.15
CA LYS A 38 11.55 -1.63 -3.69
C LYS A 38 10.43 -0.60 -3.71
N LYS A 39 10.77 0.65 -3.35
CA LYS A 39 9.87 1.77 -3.63
C LYS A 39 9.71 1.90 -5.15
N PRO A 40 8.51 2.20 -5.65
CA PRO A 40 8.31 2.44 -7.06
C PRO A 40 9.22 3.58 -7.52
N LYS A 41 9.85 3.42 -8.68
CA LYS A 41 10.78 4.41 -9.24
C LYS A 41 10.06 5.65 -9.76
N ASN A 42 8.81 5.51 -10.15
CA ASN A 42 8.01 6.58 -10.73
C ASN A 42 6.52 6.38 -10.41
N LEU A 43 5.74 7.45 -10.62
CA LEU A 43 4.30 7.44 -10.37
C LEU A 43 3.55 6.40 -11.23
N LYS A 44 4.02 6.15 -12.45
CA LYS A 44 3.39 5.19 -13.38
C LYS A 44 3.40 3.77 -12.85
N GLU A 45 4.42 3.38 -12.08
CA GLU A 45 4.48 2.05 -11.44
C GLU A 45 3.39 1.85 -10.39
N LEU A 46 2.96 2.91 -9.69
CA LEU A 46 1.88 2.83 -8.69
C LEU A 46 0.53 2.49 -9.32
N PHE A 47 0.31 2.93 -10.56
CA PHE A 47 -0.94 2.72 -11.30
C PHE A 47 -0.82 1.64 -12.37
N LYS A 48 0.25 0.84 -12.35
CA LYS A 48 0.46 -0.21 -13.35
C LYS A 48 -0.64 -1.28 -13.23
N GLY A 49 -1.40 -1.46 -14.31
CA GLY A 49 -2.52 -2.39 -14.36
C GLY A 49 -3.84 -1.83 -13.80
N PHE A 50 -3.85 -0.58 -13.32
CA PHE A 50 -5.08 0.10 -12.94
C PHE A 50 -5.76 0.68 -14.20
N ASP A 51 -6.94 0.14 -14.53
CA ASP A 51 -7.78 0.70 -15.60
C ASP A 51 -8.70 1.78 -15.03
N TYR A 52 -8.24 3.03 -15.10
CA TYR A 52 -9.00 4.17 -14.60
C TYR A 52 -10.31 4.37 -15.35
N LYS A 53 -10.41 3.97 -16.63
CA LYS A 53 -11.62 4.14 -17.43
C LYS A 53 -12.69 3.17 -16.96
N LYS A 54 -12.31 1.89 -16.78
CA LYS A 54 -13.20 0.87 -16.23
C LYS A 54 -13.67 1.24 -14.83
N TYR A 55 -12.74 1.60 -13.94
CA TYR A 55 -13.05 2.02 -12.57
C TYR A 55 -14.10 3.14 -12.53
N TRP A 56 -13.92 4.21 -13.32
CA TRP A 56 -14.86 5.32 -13.34
C TRP A 56 -16.17 5.00 -14.05
N ALA A 57 -16.18 4.12 -15.04
CA ALA A 57 -17.40 3.66 -15.68
C ALA A 57 -18.28 2.87 -14.70
N GLU A 58 -17.70 1.93 -13.97
CA GLU A 58 -18.38 1.15 -12.92
C GLU A 58 -18.87 2.06 -11.80
N TRP A 59 -18.02 2.96 -11.30
CA TRP A 59 -18.42 3.92 -10.27
C TRP A 59 -19.60 4.79 -10.71
N ASN A 60 -19.59 5.31 -11.94
CA ASN A 60 -20.66 6.14 -12.48
C ASN A 60 -21.97 5.36 -12.66
N GLN A 61 -21.91 4.06 -12.98
CA GLN A 61 -23.09 3.20 -13.05
C GLN A 61 -23.74 3.03 -11.67
N GLU A 62 -22.94 2.78 -10.64
CA GLU A 62 -23.42 2.58 -9.27
C GLU A 62 -23.83 3.89 -8.57
N HIS A 63 -23.19 5.00 -8.93
CA HIS A 63 -23.29 6.30 -8.24
C HIS A 63 -23.73 7.42 -9.19
N SER A 64 -24.66 7.11 -10.09
CA SER A 64 -25.18 8.07 -11.08
C SER A 64 -25.67 9.36 -10.41
N GLY A 65 -25.16 10.51 -10.88
CA GLY A 65 -25.51 11.83 -10.37
C GLY A 65 -24.88 12.22 -9.03
N LYS A 66 -24.06 11.36 -8.41
CA LYS A 66 -23.36 11.69 -7.16
C LYS A 66 -22.01 12.35 -7.43
N SER A 67 -21.54 13.18 -6.49
CA SER A 67 -20.18 13.73 -6.53
C SER A 67 -19.16 12.60 -6.35
N LYS A 68 -18.05 12.69 -7.10
CA LYS A 68 -16.88 11.81 -6.95
C LYS A 68 -16.01 12.18 -5.75
N GLU A 69 -16.23 13.38 -5.20
CA GLU A 69 -15.55 13.84 -4.02
C GLU A 69 -16.17 13.22 -2.77
N ILE A 70 -15.31 12.82 -1.85
CA ILE A 70 -15.75 12.37 -0.53
C ILE A 70 -16.24 13.60 0.23
N ASN A 71 -17.51 13.60 0.61
CA ASN A 71 -18.01 14.58 1.57
C ASN A 71 -17.45 14.23 2.94
N TRP A 72 -16.51 15.04 3.43
CA TRP A 72 -15.87 14.87 4.74
C TRP A 72 -16.78 15.23 5.93
N GLY A 73 -18.02 15.65 5.66
CA GLY A 73 -18.97 16.09 6.67
C GLY A 73 -18.72 17.54 7.10
N GLU A 74 -19.49 17.98 8.09
CA GLU A 74 -19.33 19.30 8.70
C GLU A 74 -18.25 19.27 9.80
N SER A 75 -17.76 20.44 10.18
CA SER A 75 -16.81 20.60 11.27
C SER A 75 -17.39 20.03 12.58
N VAL A 76 -16.66 19.13 13.22
CA VAL A 76 -17.05 18.51 14.51
C VAL A 76 -16.62 19.34 15.73
N GLY A 77 -16.14 20.57 15.52
CA GLY A 77 -15.67 21.46 16.58
C GLY A 77 -16.80 22.27 17.23
N ARG A 78 -16.83 22.30 18.56
CA ARG A 78 -17.69 23.23 19.34
C ARG A 78 -16.99 24.58 19.50
N GLU A 79 -16.78 25.33 18.42
CA GLU A 79 -16.46 26.76 18.59
C GLU A 79 -17.78 27.51 18.80
N LYS A 80 -18.19 27.59 20.07
CA LYS A 80 -19.12 28.64 20.51
C LYS A 80 -18.29 29.91 20.68
N PHE A 81 -18.47 30.86 19.77
CA PHE A 81 -18.04 32.25 19.97
C PHE A 81 -18.91 32.93 21.02
#